data_AF-A0A3D5E4Q3-F1
#
_entry.id   AF-A0A3D5E4Q3-F1
#
_cell.length_a   1.000
_cell.length_b   1.000
_cell.length_c   1.000
_cell.angle_alpha   90.00
_cell.angle_beta   90.00
_cell.angle_gamma   90.00
#
_symmetry.space_group_name_H-M   'P 1'
#
loop_
_entity.id
_entity.type
_entity.pdbx_description
1 polymer ?
#
loop_
_entity_poly.entity_id
_entity_poly.type
_entity_poly.pdbx_seq_one_letter_code
_entity_poly.pdbx_strand_id
1 'polypeptide(L)'
;MSLQSNKIRSISKKVYKKFPDLKNVTPTIVEQSLPNVDNSKDTNPTSHYQITYKSIAQLPDGNTMNKIVKVLANSNGKIIKMSLSK
;
A
#
# COMPACT_ATOMS: atom_id res chain seq x y z
N MET A 1 -1.72 -18.12 -1.38
CA MET A 1 -2.48 -17.65 -0.19
C MET A 1 -3.01 -16.26 -0.52
N SER A 2 -4.27 -15.92 -0.19
CA SER A 2 -4.81 -14.57 -0.46
C SER A 2 -4.77 -13.72 0.80
N LEU A 3 -4.48 -12.42 0.65
CA LEU A 3 -4.50 -11.46 1.76
C LEU A 3 -5.95 -11.28 2.24
N GLN A 4 -6.24 -11.67 3.48
CA GLN A 4 -7.60 -11.56 4.03
C GLN A 4 -8.12 -10.11 4.01
N SER A 5 -9.38 -9.92 3.64
CA SER A 5 -10.05 -8.62 3.54
C SER A 5 -9.95 -7.77 4.83
N ASN A 6 -9.94 -8.40 6.00
CA ASN A 6 -9.77 -7.73 7.29
C ASN A 6 -8.39 -7.07 7.44
N LYS A 7 -7.34 -7.68 6.87
CA LYS A 7 -5.98 -7.15 6.88
C LYS A 7 -5.85 -5.97 5.91
N ILE A 8 -6.42 -6.09 4.72
CA ILE A 8 -6.51 -5.00 3.74
C ILE A 8 -7.17 -3.78 4.39
N ARG A 9 -8.34 -3.96 5.02
CA ARG A 9 -9.05 -2.86 5.71
C ARG A 9 -8.20 -2.20 6.79
N SER A 10 -7.41 -2.97 7.53
CA SER A 10 -6.52 -2.45 8.57
C SER A 10 -5.35 -1.64 7.98
N ILE A 11 -4.79 -2.10 6.87
CA ILE A 11 -3.75 -1.37 6.12
C ILE A 11 -4.35 -0.07 5.56
N SER A 12 -5.51 -0.14 4.91
CA SER A 12 -6.18 1.03 4.34
C SER A 12 -6.50 2.08 5.39
N LYS A 13 -6.98 1.70 6.58
CA LYS A 13 -7.17 2.64 7.70
C LYS A 13 -5.88 3.40 8.06
N LYS A 14 -4.73 2.71 8.11
CA LYS A 14 -3.42 3.35 8.38
C LYS A 14 -3.01 4.29 7.25
N VAL A 15 -3.25 3.90 6.00
CA VAL A 15 -2.98 4.73 4.82
C VAL A 15 -3.84 5.98 4.84
N TYR A 16 -5.15 5.87 5.05
CA TYR A 16 -6.08 7.00 5.08
C TYR A 16 -5.81 7.96 6.23
N LYS A 17 -5.28 7.46 7.35
CA LYS A 17 -4.83 8.33 8.46
C LYS A 17 -3.66 9.23 8.05
N LYS A 18 -2.76 8.75 7.18
CA LYS A 18 -1.60 9.50 6.71
C LYS A 18 -1.88 10.30 5.42
N PHE A 19 -2.80 9.80 4.61
CA PHE A 19 -3.19 10.35 3.32
C PHE A 19 -4.72 10.38 3.21
N PRO A 20 -5.40 11.35 3.84
CA PRO A 20 -6.85 11.44 3.85
C PRO A 20 -7.44 11.61 2.43
N ASP A 21 -6.69 12.21 1.51
CA ASP A 21 -7.04 12.36 0.09
C ASP A 21 -7.31 11.02 -0.63
N LEU A 22 -6.87 9.89 -0.05
CA LEU A 22 -7.02 8.56 -0.63
C LEU A 22 -8.24 7.79 -0.08
N LYS A 23 -9.00 8.37 0.85
CA LYS A 23 -10.06 7.65 1.59
C LYS A 23 -11.17 7.08 0.70
N ASN A 24 -11.35 7.63 -0.49
CA ASN A 24 -12.32 7.18 -1.50
C ASN A 24 -11.68 6.48 -2.70
N VAL A 25 -10.38 6.21 -2.66
CA VAL A 25 -9.66 5.53 -3.74
C VAL A 25 -9.69 4.02 -3.52
N THR A 26 -10.11 3.31 -4.55
CA THR A 26 -10.00 1.84 -4.62
C THR A 26 -8.54 1.45 -4.84
N PRO A 27 -7.88 0.77 -3.88
CA PRO A 27 -6.51 0.34 -4.05
C PRO A 27 -6.42 -0.85 -5.00
N THR A 28 -5.34 -0.90 -5.77
CA THR A 28 -4.94 -2.10 -6.51
C THR A 28 -4.03 -2.95 -5.64
N ILE A 29 -4.34 -4.24 -5.47
CA ILE A 29 -3.55 -5.18 -4.68
C ILE A 29 -2.89 -6.17 -5.63
N VAL A 30 -1.57 -6.33 -5.50
CA VAL A 30 -0.77 -7.28 -6.30
C VAL A 30 0.07 -8.11 -5.34
N GLU A 31 0.01 -9.44 -5.46
CA GLU A 31 0.92 -10.32 -4.72
C GLU A 31 2.31 -10.29 -5.36
N GLN A 32 3.34 -10.16 -4.52
CA GLN A 32 4.73 -10.19 -4.91
C GLN A 32 5.46 -11.24 -4.07
N SER A 33 6.04 -12.23 -4.73
CA SER A 33 7.04 -13.10 -4.11
C SER A 33 8.38 -12.36 -4.13
N LEU A 34 8.69 -11.66 -3.04
CA LEU A 34 9.97 -11.01 -2.85
C LEU A 34 10.83 -11.85 -1.88
N PRO A 35 12.15 -11.99 -2.13
CA PRO A 35 13.06 -12.50 -1.13
C PRO A 35 13.09 -11.53 0.06
N ASN A 36 13.19 -12.07 1.28
CA ASN A 36 13.16 -11.37 2.57
C ASN A 36 13.37 -9.85 2.52
N VAL A 37 12.27 -9.09 2.52
CA VAL A 37 12.32 -7.62 2.58
C VAL A 37 12.20 -7.11 4.02
N ASP A 38 11.69 -7.93 4.93
CA ASP A 38 11.81 -7.72 6.36
C ASP A 38 13.18 -8.34 6.73
N ASN A 39 14.04 -7.64 7.50
CA ASN A 39 15.31 -8.15 8.02
C ASN A 39 15.13 -9.35 9.00
N SER A 40 14.08 -10.15 8.81
CA SER A 40 13.83 -11.38 9.51
C SER A 40 14.84 -12.44 9.06
N LYS A 41 15.55 -13.03 10.02
CA LYS A 41 16.42 -14.21 9.84
C LYS A 41 15.72 -15.45 9.25
N ASP A 42 14.41 -15.37 9.04
CA ASP A 42 13.56 -16.46 8.57
C ASP A 42 13.75 -16.66 7.06
N THR A 43 14.42 -17.74 6.65
CA THR A 43 14.78 -18.02 5.24
C THR A 43 13.57 -18.37 4.36
N ASN A 44 12.35 -18.26 4.88
CA ASN A 44 11.13 -18.65 4.21
C ASN A 44 10.61 -17.53 3.28
N PRO A 45 10.30 -17.83 2.00
CA PRO A 45 9.69 -16.86 1.10
C PRO A 45 8.33 -16.44 1.66
N THR A 46 8.27 -15.22 2.18
CA THR A 46 7.03 -14.68 2.73
C THR A 46 6.27 -14.02 1.59
N SER A 47 4.99 -14.39 1.37
CA SER A 47 4.14 -13.67 0.42
C SER A 47 4.03 -12.20 0.84
N HIS A 48 4.48 -11.30 -0.03
CA HIS A 48 4.30 -9.88 0.11
C HIS A 48 3.15 -9.40 -0.78
N TYR A 49 2.53 -8.30 -0.38
CA TYR A 49 1.43 -7.67 -1.10
C TYR A 49 1.75 -6.21 -1.31
N GLN A 50 1.80 -5.80 -2.58
CA GLN A 50 1.90 -4.41 -2.96
C GLN A 50 0.50 -3.84 -3.16
N ILE A 51 0.16 -2.86 -2.34
CA ILE A 51 -1.12 -2.16 -2.36
C ILE A 51 -0.86 -0.75 -2.88
N THR A 52 -1.43 -0.42 -4.03
CA THR A 52 -1.24 0.87 -4.70
C THR A 52 -2.51 1.68 -4.67
N TYR A 53 -2.43 2.90 -4.16
CA TYR A 53 -3.50 3.89 -4.16
C TYR A 53 -3.13 4.97 -5.17
N LYS A 54 -4.04 5.29 -6.09
CA LYS A 54 -3.87 6.37 -7.07
C LYS A 54 -4.98 7.39 -6.89
N SER A 55 -4.62 8.64 -6.61
CA SER A 55 -5.57 9.76 -6.56
C SER A 55 -5.08 10.87 -7.45
N ILE A 56 -6.02 11.65 -7.97
CA ILE A 56 -5.76 12.85 -8.74
C ILE A 56 -6.16 14.02 -7.84
N ALA A 57 -5.20 14.88 -7.49
CA ALA A 57 -5.45 16.10 -6.75
C ALA A 57 -5.48 17.28 -7.73
N GLN A 58 -6.55 18.09 -7.69
CA GLN A 58 -6.58 19.36 -8.41
C GLN A 58 -5.77 20.40 -7.62
N LEU A 59 -4.91 21.12 -8.32
CA LEU A 59 -4.15 22.26 -7.81
C LEU A 59 -4.96 23.55 -8.04
N PRO A 60 -4.71 24.60 -7.22
CA PRO A 60 -5.37 25.90 -7.37
C PRO A 60 -5.21 26.51 -8.78
N ASP A 61 -4.11 26.18 -9.45
CA ASP A 61 -3.74 26.71 -10.76
C ASP A 61 -4.46 26.00 -11.94
N GLY A 62 -5.45 25.16 -11.67
CA GLY A 62 -6.18 24.37 -12.68
C GLY A 62 -5.45 23.11 -13.16
N ASN A 63 -4.21 22.90 -12.70
CA ASN A 63 -3.43 21.70 -13.00
C ASN A 63 -3.87 20.50 -12.15
N THR A 64 -3.59 19.29 -12.63
CA THR A 64 -3.83 18.06 -11.87
C THR A 64 -2.51 17.40 -11.47
N MET A 65 -2.49 16.80 -10.28
CA MET A 65 -1.33 16.11 -9.74
C MET A 65 -1.68 14.67 -9.37
N ASN A 66 -0.93 13.72 -9.92
CA ASN A 66 -1.09 12.32 -9.61
C ASN A 66 -0.40 11.99 -8.27
N LYS A 67 -1.18 11.66 -7.25
CA LYS A 67 -0.68 11.12 -5.98
C LYS A 67 -0.76 9.61 -6.03
N ILE A 68 0.40 8.95 -6.04
CA ILE A 68 0.50 7.49 -6.03
C ILE A 68 1.14 7.05 -4.72
N VAL A 69 0.38 6.35 -3.88
CA VAL A 69 0.91 5.74 -2.64
C VAL A 69 1.03 4.24 -2.82
N LYS A 70 2.25 3.73 -2.75
CA LYS A 70 2.55 2.29 -2.78
C LYS A 70 2.86 1.82 -1.36
N VAL A 71 2.20 0.75 -0.95
CA VAL A 71 2.37 0.14 0.37
C VAL A 71 2.78 -1.31 0.16
N LEU A 72 3.93 -1.69 0.69
CA LEU A 72 4.35 -3.08 0.76
C LEU A 72 3.95 -3.63 2.13
N ALA A 73 3.17 -4.71 2.14
CA ALA A 73 2.77 -5.40 3.35
C ALA A 73 3.06 -6.91 3.24
N ASN A 74 3.17 -7.60 4.37
CA ASN A 74 3.22 -9.08 4.38
C ASN A 74 1.82 -9.68 4.52
N SER A 75 1.73 -11.02 4.42
CA SER A 75 0.51 -11.81 4.66
C SER A 75 -0.18 -11.54 6.00
N ASN A 76 0.58 -11.16 7.04
CA ASN A 76 0.03 -10.81 8.36
C ASN A 76 -0.62 -9.42 8.41
N GLY A 77 -0.47 -8.61 7.35
CA GLY A 77 -0.95 -7.24 7.26
C GLY A 77 -0.02 -6.21 7.91
N LYS A 78 1.24 -6.59 8.22
CA LYS A 78 2.28 -5.67 8.67
C LYS A 78 2.76 -4.86 7.46
N ILE A 79 2.75 -3.54 7.58
CA ILE A 79 3.32 -2.64 6.57
C ILE A 79 4.84 -2.67 6.74
N ILE A 80 5.54 -3.06 5.66
CA ILE A 80 7.00 -3.10 5.58
C ILE A 80 7.51 -1.76 5.05
N LYS A 81 6.88 -1.25 3.99
CA LYS A 81 7.28 -0.02 3.33
C LYS A 81 6.08 0.77 2.85
N MET A 82 6.21 2.09 2.88
CA MET A 82 5.24 3.02 2.32
C MET A 82 5.99 4.07 1.51
N SER A 83 5.60 4.28 0.27
CA SER A 83 6.22 5.21 -0.66
C SER A 83 5.16 6.07 -1.31
N LEU A 84 5.41 7.37 -1.36
CA LEU A 84 4.59 8.34 -2.08
C LEU A 84 5.36 8.78 -3.32
N SER A 85 4.74 8.68 -4.50
CA SER A 85 5.18 9.31 -5.73
C SER A 85 4.19 10.43 -6.08
N LYS A 86 4.75 11.51 -6.62
CA LYS A 86 4.14 12.80 -6.91
C LYS A 86 4.49 13.19 -8.34
#